data_AF-A0A2D5GHF5-F1
#
_entry.id   AF-A0A2D5GHF5-F1
#
_cell.length_a   1.000
_cell.length_b   1.000
_cell.length_c   1.000
_cell.angle_alpha   90.00
_cell.angle_beta   90.00
_cell.angle_gamma   90.00
#
_symmetry.space_group_name_H-M   'P 1'
#
loop_
_entity.id
_entity.type
_entity.pdbx_description
1 polymer ?
#
loop_
_entity_poly.entity_id
_entity_poly.type
_entity_poly.pdbx_seq_one_letter_code
_entity_poly.pdbx_strand_id
1 'polypeptide(L)'
;MIFYLTYYVICNIIYNAISNTSRRGKTVKMARIGISYDEVKLAIDEMLSEGLNPTIAGLRERLGTGSFTTISEHLKRWRGERQEKPVIGTGTPAPDALSGMMQTLWQQAREEANKELEQYKEKIDVEMKTALDEKQKALQTVLDTENKNRWLEEKNNSLLEQISEVQKINGLQEAQLIQKQEQLELAQQQLVSVKETAKKQHEEIQQEKSALSDQLKEHQDKVLELSKEFQQQLKEERDRGEKSEQHWLAQLDSERQKAKQLSELLSAEKETQQKVYALMELLKTRLEQINNQQSKLAEQITEQKQAISSELEQYKQDSQQALEQQLQQQLQQQLKQELGEISAQLQKLTPPSSTIWGVNWQDIS
;
A
#
# COMPACT_ATOMS: atom_id res chain seq x y z
N MET A 1 -63.40 32.91 -34.95
CA MET A 1 -64.03 34.04 -35.68
C MET A 1 -65.48 33.77 -36.13
N ILE A 2 -65.83 32.56 -36.59
CA ILE A 2 -67.15 32.28 -37.19
C ILE A 2 -68.33 32.44 -36.20
N PHE A 3 -68.21 31.95 -34.96
CA PHE A 3 -69.28 32.01 -33.94
C PHE A 3 -69.73 33.43 -33.53
N TYR A 4 -68.85 34.44 -33.65
CA TYR A 4 -69.20 35.83 -33.34
C TYR A 4 -70.07 36.45 -34.45
N LEU A 5 -69.82 36.10 -35.71
CA LEU A 5 -70.66 36.55 -36.84
C LEU A 5 -72.08 35.95 -36.75
N THR A 6 -72.19 34.65 -36.43
CA THR A 6 -73.52 34.01 -36.32
C THR A 6 -74.36 34.60 -35.19
N TYR A 7 -73.75 34.89 -34.04
CA TYR A 7 -74.43 35.55 -32.91
C TYR A 7 -74.89 36.98 -33.28
N TYR A 8 -74.03 37.76 -33.92
CA TYR A 8 -74.35 39.14 -34.33
C TYR A 8 -75.48 39.19 -35.38
N VAL A 9 -75.49 38.27 -36.35
CA VAL A 9 -76.55 38.16 -37.36
C VAL A 9 -77.90 37.78 -36.74
N ILE A 10 -77.92 36.80 -35.83
CA ILE A 10 -79.15 36.37 -35.15
C ILE A 10 -79.73 37.51 -34.29
N CYS A 11 -78.91 38.21 -33.49
CA CYS A 11 -79.36 39.36 -32.71
C CYS A 11 -79.91 40.50 -33.58
N ASN A 12 -79.30 40.77 -34.73
CA ASN A 12 -79.75 41.84 -35.64
C ASN A 12 -81.11 41.49 -36.30
N ILE A 13 -81.29 40.23 -36.73
CA ILE A 13 -82.58 39.75 -37.27
C ILE A 13 -83.70 39.89 -36.24
N ILE A 14 -83.46 39.51 -34.98
CA ILE A 14 -84.44 39.63 -33.89
C ILE A 14 -84.75 41.11 -33.59
N TYR A 15 -83.74 41.97 -33.51
CA TYR A 15 -83.92 43.41 -33.24
C TYR A 15 -84.69 44.12 -34.37
N ASN A 16 -84.43 43.76 -35.63
CA ASN A 16 -85.13 44.33 -36.79
C ASN A 16 -86.58 43.82 -36.89
N ALA A 17 -86.84 42.56 -36.55
CA ALA A 17 -88.20 42.01 -36.46
C ALA A 17 -89.05 42.68 -35.37
N ILE A 18 -88.46 42.98 -34.21
CA ILE A 18 -89.15 43.63 -33.09
C ILE A 18 -89.37 45.15 -33.34
N SER A 19 -88.43 45.83 -33.99
CA SER A 19 -88.55 47.27 -34.25
C SER A 19 -89.51 47.63 -35.40
N ASN A 20 -89.78 46.70 -36.32
CA ASN A 20 -90.67 46.92 -37.47
C ASN A 20 -92.18 46.80 -37.12
N THR A 21 -92.54 46.11 -36.02
CA THR A 21 -93.94 45.92 -35.61
C THR A 21 -94.52 47.09 -34.81
N SER A 22 -93.70 48.02 -34.32
CA SER A 22 -94.12 49.13 -33.44
C SER A 22 -94.33 50.49 -34.15
N ARG A 23 -94.32 50.53 -35.49
CA ARG A 23 -94.46 51.78 -36.29
C ARG A 23 -95.68 51.81 -37.24
N ARG A 24 -96.89 51.62 -36.72
CA ARG A 24 -98.14 52.08 -37.39
C ARG A 24 -99.16 52.64 -36.40
N GLY A 25 -98.97 53.91 -36.04
CA GLY A 25 -99.81 54.64 -35.08
C GLY A 25 -99.83 56.15 -35.32
N LYS A 26 -100.20 56.59 -36.53
CA LYS A 26 -100.52 58.00 -36.81
C LYS A 26 -101.86 58.10 -37.53
N THR A 27 -102.89 58.48 -36.76
CA THR A 27 -104.26 58.69 -37.24
C THR A 27 -104.37 60.03 -37.96
N VAL A 28 -104.43 60.00 -39.30
CA VAL A 28 -104.94 61.15 -40.08
C VAL A 28 -106.45 61.04 -40.14
N LYS A 29 -107.17 62.02 -39.56
CA LYS A 29 -108.62 62.14 -39.71
C LYS A 29 -108.95 62.59 -41.15
N MET A 30 -109.38 61.67 -41.99
CA MET A 30 -110.13 61.98 -43.23
C MET A 30 -111.54 61.42 -43.08
N ALA A 31 -112.54 62.28 -43.23
CA ALA A 31 -113.93 61.89 -42.99
C ALA A 31 -114.58 61.27 -44.25
N ARG A 32 -114.99 60.01 -44.12
CA ARG A 32 -116.14 59.38 -44.79
C ARG A 32 -116.15 59.39 -46.33
N ILE A 33 -115.54 58.37 -46.92
CA ILE A 33 -116.16 57.66 -48.04
C ILE A 33 -117.06 56.58 -47.41
N GLY A 34 -118.34 56.55 -47.75
CA GLY A 34 -119.26 55.47 -47.37
C GLY A 34 -119.22 54.37 -48.42
N ILE A 35 -119.20 53.10 -47.99
CA ILE A 35 -119.30 51.94 -48.91
C ILE A 35 -120.73 51.89 -49.47
N SER A 36 -120.87 51.52 -50.74
CA SER A 36 -122.16 51.20 -51.36
C SER A 36 -122.58 49.75 -51.09
N TYR A 37 -123.89 49.47 -51.14
CA TYR A 37 -124.43 48.11 -51.02
C TYR A 37 -123.89 47.16 -52.10
N ASP A 38 -123.72 47.66 -53.33
CA ASP A 38 -123.27 46.86 -54.48
C ASP A 38 -121.80 46.43 -54.36
N GLU A 39 -120.95 47.27 -53.75
CA GLU A 39 -119.54 46.95 -53.45
C GLU A 39 -119.46 45.81 -52.43
N VAL A 40 -120.29 45.87 -51.38
CA VAL A 40 -120.40 44.77 -50.39
C VAL A 40 -120.91 43.49 -51.03
N LYS A 41 -121.89 43.59 -51.93
CA LYS A 41 -122.44 42.42 -52.64
C LYS A 41 -121.40 41.75 -53.54
N LEU A 42 -120.64 42.51 -54.32
CA LEU A 42 -119.55 41.98 -55.15
C LEU A 42 -118.49 41.26 -54.30
N ALA A 43 -118.07 41.86 -53.17
CA ALA A 43 -117.13 41.21 -52.25
C ALA A 43 -117.70 39.93 -51.60
N ILE A 44 -119.02 39.84 -51.37
CA ILE A 44 -119.66 38.61 -50.90
C ILE A 44 -119.65 37.54 -52.00
N ASP A 45 -120.01 37.89 -53.24
CA ASP A 45 -120.05 36.93 -54.35
C ASP A 45 -118.62 36.43 -54.70
N GLU A 46 -117.59 37.28 -54.58
CA GLU A 46 -116.17 36.91 -54.68
C GLU A 46 -115.77 35.91 -53.58
N MET A 47 -116.02 36.21 -52.30
CA MET A 47 -115.75 35.29 -51.18
C MET A 47 -116.45 33.93 -51.36
N LEU A 48 -117.69 33.93 -51.84
CA LEU A 48 -118.45 32.70 -52.09
C LEU A 48 -117.89 31.89 -53.27
N SER A 49 -117.35 32.54 -54.30
CA SER A 49 -116.68 31.85 -55.41
C SER A 49 -115.36 31.20 -54.98
N GLU A 50 -114.69 31.75 -53.97
CA GLU A 50 -113.53 31.14 -53.29
C GLU A 50 -113.92 30.04 -52.27
N GLY A 51 -115.22 29.78 -52.07
CA GLY A 51 -115.71 28.82 -51.07
C GLY A 51 -115.64 29.29 -49.62
N LEU A 52 -115.36 30.58 -49.38
CA LEU A 52 -115.25 31.17 -48.05
C LEU A 52 -116.60 31.75 -47.58
N ASN A 53 -116.93 31.53 -46.30
CA ASN A 53 -118.15 32.09 -45.73
C ASN A 53 -118.02 33.62 -45.52
N PRO A 54 -118.95 34.45 -46.02
CA PRO A 54 -118.88 35.90 -45.93
C PRO A 54 -119.03 36.38 -44.49
N THR A 55 -117.90 36.66 -43.84
CA THR A 55 -117.82 37.21 -42.49
C THR A 55 -117.53 38.71 -42.54
N ILE A 56 -118.04 39.47 -41.55
CA ILE A 56 -117.89 40.93 -41.51
C ILE A 56 -116.40 41.34 -41.47
N ALA A 57 -115.54 40.53 -40.84
CA ALA A 57 -114.10 40.74 -40.82
C ALA A 57 -113.47 40.56 -42.22
N GLY A 58 -113.73 39.44 -42.91
CA GLY A 58 -113.19 39.18 -44.25
C GLY A 58 -113.69 40.18 -45.30
N LEU A 59 -114.96 40.58 -45.23
CA LEU A 59 -115.50 41.63 -46.11
C LEU A 59 -114.82 42.98 -45.87
N ARG A 60 -114.52 43.33 -44.61
CA ARG A 60 -113.78 44.56 -44.30
C ARG A 60 -112.31 44.50 -44.76
N GLU A 61 -111.70 43.33 -44.73
CA GLU A 61 -110.34 43.13 -45.23
C GLU A 61 -110.26 43.28 -46.75
N ARG A 62 -111.21 42.69 -47.50
CA ARG A 62 -111.31 42.84 -48.97
C ARG A 62 -111.68 44.26 -49.40
N LEU A 63 -112.64 44.91 -48.72
CA LEU A 63 -113.11 46.26 -49.08
C LEU A 63 -112.19 47.40 -48.58
N GLY A 64 -111.31 47.12 -47.60
CA GLY A 64 -110.33 48.05 -47.03
C GLY A 64 -110.89 49.30 -46.32
N THR A 65 -112.18 49.59 -46.44
CA THR A 65 -112.82 50.85 -46.02
C THR A 65 -114.17 50.62 -45.33
N GLY A 66 -114.75 51.69 -44.79
CA GLY A 66 -116.03 51.71 -44.07
C GLY A 66 -116.05 51.07 -42.67
N SER A 67 -117.14 51.30 -41.95
CA SER A 67 -117.32 50.81 -40.57
C SER A 67 -117.95 49.43 -40.54
N PHE A 68 -117.60 48.65 -39.51
CA PHE A 68 -118.21 47.35 -39.23
C PHE A 68 -119.75 47.42 -39.16
N THR A 69 -120.32 48.54 -38.70
CA THR A 69 -121.77 48.77 -38.66
C THR A 69 -122.39 48.76 -40.06
N THR A 70 -121.88 49.57 -40.99
CA THR A 70 -122.40 49.65 -42.37
C THR A 70 -122.21 48.34 -43.14
N ILE A 71 -121.05 47.66 -42.99
CA ILE A 71 -120.83 46.33 -43.56
C ILE A 71 -121.83 45.31 -42.96
N SER A 72 -122.12 45.39 -41.66
CA SER A 72 -123.09 44.49 -41.01
C SER A 72 -124.53 44.72 -41.49
N GLU A 73 -124.93 45.97 -41.75
CA GLU A 73 -126.25 46.31 -42.31
C GLU A 73 -126.38 45.79 -43.75
N HIS A 74 -125.38 46.02 -44.59
CA HIS A 74 -125.36 45.50 -45.96
C HIS A 74 -125.32 43.96 -46.01
N LEU A 75 -124.51 43.30 -45.17
CA LEU A 75 -124.49 41.83 -45.07
C LEU A 75 -125.80 41.25 -44.51
N LYS A 76 -126.50 41.98 -43.64
CA LYS A 76 -127.85 41.59 -43.15
C LYS A 76 -128.89 41.75 -44.25
N ARG A 77 -128.84 42.84 -45.03
CA ARG A 77 -129.69 43.06 -46.20
C ARG A 77 -129.50 41.99 -47.27
N TRP A 78 -128.25 41.68 -47.64
CA TRP A 78 -127.92 40.62 -48.60
C TRP A 78 -128.42 39.25 -48.14
N ARG A 79 -128.29 38.93 -46.83
CA ARG A 79 -128.86 37.69 -46.28
C ARG A 79 -130.38 37.66 -46.35
N GLY A 80 -131.07 38.78 -46.13
CA GLY A 80 -132.52 38.89 -46.33
C GLY A 80 -132.92 38.66 -47.79
N GLU A 81 -132.32 39.40 -48.73
CA GLU A 81 -132.58 39.28 -50.17
C GLU A 81 -132.29 37.87 -50.74
N ARG A 82 -131.40 37.08 -50.09
CA ARG A 82 -131.14 35.68 -50.46
C ARG A 82 -132.05 34.67 -49.75
N GLN A 83 -132.56 34.97 -48.55
CA GLN A 83 -133.54 34.12 -47.85
C GLN A 83 -134.96 34.26 -48.44
N GLU A 84 -135.29 35.42 -49.01
CA GLU A 84 -136.56 35.66 -49.73
C GLU A 84 -136.58 35.12 -51.16
N LYS A 85 -135.50 34.49 -51.64
CA LYS A 85 -135.48 33.70 -52.88
C LYS A 85 -135.45 32.21 -52.54
N PRO A 86 -136.59 31.51 -52.54
CA PRO A 86 -136.60 30.06 -52.46
C PRO A 86 -135.79 29.48 -53.62
N VAL A 87 -134.92 28.52 -53.32
CA VAL A 87 -134.27 27.70 -54.35
C VAL A 87 -135.37 26.96 -55.09
N ILE A 88 -135.60 27.32 -56.35
CA ILE A 88 -136.60 26.68 -57.20
C ILE A 88 -136.15 25.24 -57.42
N GLY A 89 -136.84 24.29 -56.79
CA GLY A 89 -136.59 22.87 -56.96
C GLY A 89 -136.99 22.43 -58.37
N THR A 90 -136.03 22.40 -59.30
CA THR A 90 -136.21 21.85 -60.65
C THR A 90 -136.22 20.33 -60.58
N GLY A 91 -137.38 19.77 -60.25
CA GLY A 91 -137.63 18.33 -60.14
C GLY A 91 -138.73 17.86 -61.10
N THR A 92 -138.55 18.06 -62.41
CA THR A 92 -139.37 17.35 -63.41
C THR A 92 -139.12 15.85 -63.27
N PRO A 93 -140.14 14.99 -63.09
CA PRO A 93 -139.90 13.56 -62.95
C PRO A 93 -139.35 13.00 -64.26
N ALA A 94 -138.09 12.57 -64.24
CA ALA A 94 -137.52 11.78 -65.32
C ALA A 94 -138.23 10.41 -65.39
N PRO A 95 -138.49 9.85 -66.58
CA PRO A 95 -139.08 8.52 -66.73
C PRO A 95 -138.36 7.47 -65.89
N ASP A 96 -139.09 6.56 -65.23
CA ASP A 96 -138.56 5.60 -64.26
C ASP A 96 -137.37 4.76 -64.77
N ALA A 97 -137.33 4.49 -66.08
CA ALA A 97 -136.22 3.81 -66.76
C ALA A 97 -134.88 4.58 -66.63
N LEU A 98 -134.88 5.92 -66.74
CA LEU A 98 -133.69 6.74 -66.60
C LEU A 98 -133.22 6.83 -65.14
N SER A 99 -134.16 6.88 -64.19
CA SER A 99 -133.84 6.82 -62.75
C SER A 99 -133.18 5.49 -62.37
N GLY A 100 -133.69 4.37 -62.87
CA GLY A 100 -133.08 3.05 -62.70
C GLY A 100 -131.67 2.95 -63.30
N MET A 101 -131.50 3.40 -64.56
CA MET A 101 -130.17 3.45 -65.21
C MET A 101 -129.18 4.32 -64.44
N MET A 102 -129.59 5.52 -64.00
CA MET A 102 -128.74 6.42 -63.23
C MET A 102 -128.36 5.81 -61.87
N GLN A 103 -129.29 5.09 -61.21
CA GLN A 103 -129.01 4.39 -59.96
C GLN A 103 -128.03 3.23 -60.14
N THR A 104 -128.11 2.47 -61.26
CA THR A 104 -127.12 1.43 -61.58
C THR A 104 -125.75 2.01 -61.93
N LEU A 105 -125.67 3.12 -62.69
CA LEU A 105 -124.41 3.81 -62.97
C LEU A 105 -123.78 4.38 -61.69
N TRP A 106 -124.59 4.91 -60.78
CA TRP A 106 -124.13 5.38 -59.47
C TRP A 106 -123.64 4.24 -58.58
N GLN A 107 -124.30 3.08 -58.58
CA GLN A 107 -123.82 1.88 -57.89
C GLN A 107 -122.49 1.39 -58.46
N GLN A 108 -122.38 1.28 -59.79
CA GLN A 108 -121.13 0.89 -60.46
C GLN A 108 -119.99 1.88 -60.17
N ALA A 109 -120.24 3.19 -60.27
CA ALA A 109 -119.24 4.21 -59.94
C ALA A 109 -118.83 4.16 -58.46
N ARG A 110 -119.75 3.87 -57.54
CA ARG A 110 -119.46 3.70 -56.11
C ARG A 110 -118.70 2.40 -55.83
N GLU A 111 -119.02 1.31 -56.51
CA GLU A 111 -118.27 0.06 -56.41
C GLU A 111 -116.85 0.22 -56.95
N GLU A 112 -116.66 0.89 -58.07
CA GLU A 112 -115.33 1.14 -58.62
C GLU A 112 -114.52 2.09 -57.75
N ALA A 113 -115.09 3.19 -57.28
CA ALA A 113 -114.45 4.08 -56.32
C ALA A 113 -114.10 3.38 -54.99
N ASN A 114 -114.94 2.45 -54.52
CA ASN A 114 -114.64 1.62 -53.34
C ASN A 114 -113.48 0.63 -53.63
N LYS A 115 -113.42 0.00 -54.82
CA LYS A 115 -112.31 -0.87 -55.21
C LYS A 115 -111.00 -0.10 -55.33
N GLU A 116 -111.02 1.06 -55.97
CA GLU A 116 -109.85 1.96 -56.05
C GLU A 116 -109.39 2.35 -54.66
N LEU A 117 -110.30 2.79 -53.78
CA LEU A 117 -110.01 3.16 -52.40
C LEU A 117 -109.42 2.00 -51.59
N GLU A 118 -109.93 0.78 -51.76
CA GLU A 118 -109.38 -0.40 -51.07
C GLU A 118 -107.99 -0.79 -51.62
N GLN A 119 -107.77 -0.70 -52.94
CA GLN A 119 -106.44 -0.85 -53.53
C GLN A 119 -105.45 0.23 -53.07
N TYR A 120 -105.92 1.48 -52.87
CA TYR A 120 -105.09 2.55 -52.32
C TYR A 120 -104.73 2.29 -50.85
N LYS A 121 -105.68 1.82 -50.02
CA LYS A 121 -105.37 1.38 -48.66
C LYS A 121 -104.36 0.24 -48.64
N GLU A 122 -104.57 -0.79 -49.46
CA GLU A 122 -103.66 -1.95 -49.50
C GLU A 122 -102.25 -1.53 -49.92
N LYS A 123 -102.11 -0.64 -50.91
CA LYS A 123 -100.81 -0.03 -51.28
C LYS A 123 -100.20 0.74 -50.11
N ILE A 124 -100.95 1.61 -49.44
CA ILE A 124 -100.47 2.40 -48.30
C ILE A 124 -100.06 1.48 -47.13
N ASP A 125 -100.83 0.43 -46.84
CA ASP A 125 -100.52 -0.54 -45.79
C ASP A 125 -99.26 -1.36 -46.12
N VAL A 126 -99.04 -1.70 -47.39
CA VAL A 126 -97.81 -2.35 -47.86
C VAL A 126 -96.63 -1.39 -47.74
N GLU A 127 -96.74 -0.16 -48.26
CA GLU A 127 -95.71 0.88 -48.19
C GLU A 127 -95.35 1.22 -46.72
N MET A 128 -96.34 1.31 -45.84
CA MET A 128 -96.15 1.54 -44.41
C MET A 128 -95.42 0.37 -43.75
N LYS A 129 -95.78 -0.89 -44.07
CA LYS A 129 -95.06 -2.07 -43.57
C LYS A 129 -93.61 -2.10 -44.07
N THR A 130 -93.37 -1.85 -45.36
CA THR A 130 -92.00 -1.81 -45.89
C THR A 130 -91.17 -0.69 -45.26
N ALA A 131 -91.75 0.51 -45.08
CA ALA A 131 -91.06 1.62 -44.43
C ALA A 131 -90.79 1.37 -42.94
N LEU A 132 -91.67 0.65 -42.24
CA LEU A 132 -91.43 0.23 -40.85
C LEU A 132 -90.32 -0.84 -40.76
N ASP A 133 -90.33 -1.84 -41.65
CA ASP A 133 -89.30 -2.88 -41.72
C ASP A 133 -87.92 -2.27 -42.08
N GLU A 134 -87.87 -1.35 -43.04
CA GLU A 134 -86.66 -0.62 -43.42
C GLU A 134 -86.14 0.24 -42.26
N LYS A 135 -87.02 0.98 -41.58
CA LYS A 135 -86.67 1.74 -40.38
C LYS A 135 -86.15 0.83 -39.27
N GLN A 136 -86.76 -0.33 -39.04
CA GLN A 136 -86.32 -1.28 -38.01
C GLN A 136 -84.96 -1.89 -38.34
N LYS A 137 -84.72 -2.27 -39.61
CA LYS A 137 -83.40 -2.72 -40.09
C LYS A 137 -82.36 -1.61 -39.94
N ALA A 138 -82.68 -0.37 -40.32
CA ALA A 138 -81.78 0.77 -40.15
C ALA A 138 -81.42 0.99 -38.67
N LEU A 139 -82.40 0.97 -37.76
CA LEU A 139 -82.16 1.08 -36.32
C LEU A 139 -81.29 -0.06 -35.77
N GLN A 140 -81.49 -1.30 -36.22
CA GLN A 140 -80.62 -2.43 -35.87
C GLN A 140 -79.19 -2.18 -36.35
N THR A 141 -78.99 -1.76 -37.61
CA THR A 141 -77.65 -1.47 -38.13
C THR A 141 -76.96 -0.32 -37.38
N VAL A 142 -77.70 0.72 -36.97
CA VAL A 142 -77.15 1.81 -36.14
C VAL A 142 -76.69 1.26 -34.80
N LEU A 143 -77.53 0.52 -34.07
CA LEU A 143 -77.18 -0.10 -32.80
C LEU A 143 -75.97 -1.04 -32.90
N ASP A 144 -75.89 -1.85 -33.96
CA ASP A 144 -74.75 -2.73 -34.20
C ASP A 144 -73.46 -1.93 -34.47
N THR A 145 -73.54 -0.83 -35.22
CA THR A 145 -72.38 0.06 -35.43
C THR A 145 -71.98 0.83 -34.17
N GLU A 146 -72.92 1.28 -33.34
CA GLU A 146 -72.65 1.93 -32.06
C GLU A 146 -71.97 0.96 -31.08
N ASN A 147 -72.49 -0.28 -30.96
CA ASN A 147 -71.88 -1.32 -30.16
C ASN A 147 -70.45 -1.66 -30.64
N LYS A 148 -70.25 -1.76 -31.96
CA LYS A 148 -68.92 -1.99 -32.55
C LYS A 148 -67.97 -0.81 -32.31
N ASN A 149 -68.43 0.43 -32.44
CA ASN A 149 -67.63 1.62 -32.18
C ASN A 149 -67.22 1.69 -30.70
N ARG A 150 -68.16 1.47 -29.78
CA ARG A 150 -67.85 1.38 -28.34
C ARG A 150 -66.81 0.30 -28.02
N TRP A 151 -66.95 -0.90 -28.60
CA TRP A 151 -65.96 -1.96 -28.43
C TRP A 151 -64.57 -1.57 -29.00
N LEU A 152 -64.53 -0.88 -30.14
CA LEU A 152 -63.29 -0.35 -30.72
C LEU A 152 -62.67 0.75 -29.84
N GLU A 153 -63.47 1.64 -29.26
CA GLU A 153 -63.03 2.68 -28.32
C GLU A 153 -62.48 2.08 -27.03
N GLU A 154 -63.21 1.15 -26.40
CA GLU A 154 -62.75 0.39 -25.22
C GLU A 154 -61.43 -0.34 -25.52
N LYS A 155 -61.31 -0.97 -26.71
CA LYS A 155 -60.07 -1.65 -27.12
C LYS A 155 -58.92 -0.68 -27.41
N ASN A 156 -59.18 0.46 -28.04
CA ASN A 156 -58.18 1.49 -28.32
C ASN A 156 -57.65 2.11 -27.02
N ASN A 157 -58.54 2.45 -26.08
CA ASN A 157 -58.17 2.94 -24.76
C ASN A 157 -57.28 1.94 -24.00
N SER A 158 -57.63 0.65 -24.02
CA SER A 158 -56.80 -0.41 -23.41
C SER A 158 -55.44 -0.56 -24.09
N LEU A 159 -55.34 -0.37 -25.41
CA LEU A 159 -54.07 -0.39 -26.14
C LEU A 159 -53.22 0.86 -25.85
N LEU A 160 -53.83 2.04 -25.75
CA LEU A 160 -53.16 3.28 -25.35
C LEU A 160 -52.60 3.19 -23.92
N GLU A 161 -53.36 2.60 -23.00
CA GLU A 161 -52.90 2.33 -21.63
C GLU A 161 -51.68 1.40 -21.62
N GLN A 162 -51.74 0.28 -22.36
CA GLN A 162 -50.61 -0.66 -22.52
C GLN A 162 -49.38 0.02 -23.13
N ILE A 163 -49.55 0.85 -24.18
CA ILE A 163 -48.45 1.60 -24.78
C ILE A 163 -47.84 2.57 -23.76
N SER A 164 -48.66 3.27 -22.97
CA SER A 164 -48.18 4.19 -21.94
C SER A 164 -47.38 3.48 -20.85
N GLU A 165 -47.77 2.25 -20.49
CA GLU A 165 -47.08 1.46 -19.47
C GLU A 165 -45.76 0.89 -20.00
N VAL A 166 -45.74 0.38 -21.23
CA VAL A 166 -44.50 -0.04 -21.91
C VAL A 166 -43.53 1.14 -22.06
N GLN A 167 -44.03 2.35 -22.36
CA GLN A 167 -43.20 3.56 -22.42
C GLN A 167 -42.58 3.91 -21.06
N LYS A 168 -43.34 3.81 -19.96
CA LYS A 168 -42.79 4.00 -18.60
C LYS A 168 -41.73 2.95 -18.27
N ILE A 169 -42.01 1.68 -18.55
CA ILE A 169 -41.08 0.57 -18.29
C ILE A 169 -39.79 0.76 -19.09
N ASN A 170 -39.89 1.10 -20.38
CA ASN A 170 -38.72 1.37 -21.21
C ASN A 170 -37.92 2.58 -20.68
N GLY A 171 -38.57 3.69 -20.32
CA GLY A 171 -37.88 4.86 -19.75
C GLY A 171 -37.17 4.56 -18.42
N LEU A 172 -37.76 3.70 -17.58
CA LEU A 172 -37.12 3.21 -16.35
C LEU A 172 -35.93 2.29 -16.66
N GLN A 173 -36.02 1.43 -17.67
CA GLN A 173 -34.91 0.57 -18.12
C GLN A 173 -33.78 1.39 -18.75
N GLU A 174 -34.08 2.40 -19.57
CA GLU A 174 -33.10 3.32 -20.14
C GLU A 174 -32.35 4.08 -19.04
N ALA A 175 -33.06 4.61 -18.04
CA ALA A 175 -32.44 5.26 -16.88
C ALA A 175 -31.54 4.29 -16.08
N GLN A 176 -31.96 3.03 -15.89
CA GLN A 176 -31.13 2.00 -15.26
C GLN A 176 -29.91 1.64 -16.09
N LEU A 177 -30.03 1.55 -17.42
CA LEU A 177 -28.92 1.29 -18.33
C LEU A 177 -27.88 2.41 -18.28
N ILE A 178 -28.31 3.68 -18.31
CA ILE A 178 -27.42 4.84 -18.17
C ILE A 178 -26.70 4.79 -16.82
N GLN A 179 -27.43 4.60 -15.70
CA GLN A 179 -26.81 4.48 -14.38
C GLN A 179 -25.80 3.32 -14.30
N LYS A 180 -26.06 2.20 -14.99
CA LYS A 180 -25.14 1.06 -15.04
C LYS A 180 -23.92 1.33 -15.93
N GLN A 181 -24.07 2.09 -17.01
CA GLN A 181 -22.96 2.55 -17.84
C GLN A 181 -22.06 3.50 -17.05
N GLU A 182 -22.61 4.52 -16.38
CA GLU A 182 -21.86 5.43 -15.50
C GLU A 182 -21.10 4.68 -14.38
N GLN A 183 -21.75 3.71 -13.73
CA GLN A 183 -21.10 2.85 -12.72
C GLN A 183 -19.94 2.03 -13.31
N LEU A 184 -20.10 1.54 -14.54
CA LEU A 184 -19.10 0.74 -15.24
C LEU A 184 -17.92 1.59 -15.71
N GLU A 185 -18.17 2.79 -16.25
CA GLU A 185 -17.13 3.76 -16.62
C GLU A 185 -16.31 4.20 -15.40
N LEU A 186 -16.97 4.54 -14.29
CA LEU A 186 -16.29 4.92 -13.04
C LEU A 186 -15.46 3.76 -12.49
N ALA A 187 -15.99 2.52 -12.52
CA ALA A 187 -15.23 1.33 -12.13
C ALA A 187 -14.04 1.05 -13.07
N GLN A 188 -14.17 1.30 -14.38
CA GLN A 188 -13.07 1.20 -15.33
C GLN A 188 -11.98 2.25 -15.05
N GLN A 189 -12.35 3.51 -14.80
CA GLN A 189 -11.41 4.58 -14.44
C GLN A 189 -10.63 4.25 -13.15
N GLN A 190 -11.33 3.74 -12.12
CA GLN A 190 -10.70 3.26 -10.89
C GLN A 190 -9.76 2.07 -11.15
N LEU A 191 -10.15 1.13 -12.01
CA LEU A 191 -9.33 -0.04 -12.35
C LEU A 191 -8.08 0.35 -13.16
N VAL A 192 -8.16 1.39 -14.00
CA VAL A 192 -6.99 1.96 -14.69
C VAL A 192 -6.04 2.64 -13.70
N SER A 193 -6.54 3.53 -12.82
CA SER A 193 -5.69 4.23 -11.86
C SER A 193 -5.04 3.29 -10.85
N VAL A 194 -5.75 2.26 -10.38
CA VAL A 194 -5.19 1.19 -9.54
C VAL A 194 -4.12 0.36 -10.28
N LYS A 195 -4.31 0.09 -11.59
CA LYS A 195 -3.27 -0.57 -12.39
C LYS A 195 -2.03 0.30 -12.58
N GLU A 196 -2.19 1.61 -12.75
CA GLU A 196 -1.07 2.55 -12.88
C GLU A 196 -0.29 2.70 -11.58
N THR A 197 -0.96 2.84 -10.43
CA THR A 197 -0.29 2.89 -9.13
C THR A 197 0.40 1.57 -8.79
N ALA A 198 -0.24 0.43 -9.06
CA ALA A 198 0.39 -0.89 -8.87
C ALA A 198 1.61 -1.10 -9.78
N LYS A 199 1.61 -0.57 -11.02
CA LYS A 199 2.79 -0.58 -11.90
C LYS A 199 3.93 0.26 -11.34
N LYS A 200 3.65 1.51 -10.91
CA LYS A 200 4.66 2.39 -10.29
C LYS A 200 5.28 1.76 -9.06
N GLN A 201 4.45 1.23 -8.15
CA GLN A 201 4.92 0.49 -6.98
C GLN A 201 5.77 -0.74 -7.34
N HIS A 202 5.41 -1.47 -8.42
CA HIS A 202 6.24 -2.57 -8.88
C HIS A 202 7.59 -2.10 -9.44
N GLU A 203 7.61 -1.01 -10.20
CA GLU A 203 8.84 -0.40 -10.73
C GLU A 203 9.74 0.12 -9.59
N GLU A 204 9.17 0.79 -8.60
CA GLU A 204 9.84 1.24 -7.37
C GLU A 204 10.46 0.05 -6.61
N ILE A 205 9.68 -0.99 -6.32
CA ILE A 205 10.16 -2.21 -5.62
C ILE A 205 11.27 -2.91 -6.41
N GLN A 206 11.21 -2.95 -7.75
CA GLN A 206 12.28 -3.53 -8.56
C GLN A 206 13.55 -2.67 -8.53
N GLN A 207 13.42 -1.33 -8.54
CA GLN A 207 14.55 -0.41 -8.39
C GLN A 207 15.21 -0.58 -7.01
N GLU A 208 14.43 -0.53 -5.92
CA GLU A 208 14.93 -0.75 -4.55
C GLU A 208 15.60 -2.12 -4.41
N LYS A 209 14.99 -3.18 -4.95
CA LYS A 209 15.58 -4.54 -4.94
C LYS A 209 16.89 -4.61 -5.72
N SER A 210 17.00 -3.90 -6.84
CA SER A 210 18.25 -3.85 -7.62
C SER A 210 19.35 -3.09 -6.87
N ALA A 211 19.04 -1.92 -6.32
CA ALA A 211 19.95 -1.13 -5.50
C ALA A 211 20.43 -1.89 -4.25
N LEU A 212 19.52 -2.58 -3.55
CA LEU A 212 19.86 -3.38 -2.38
C LEU A 212 20.69 -4.63 -2.75
N SER A 213 20.46 -5.22 -3.92
CA SER A 213 21.31 -6.31 -4.45
C SER A 213 22.72 -5.83 -4.78
N ASP A 214 22.87 -4.62 -5.31
CA ASP A 214 24.19 -4.05 -5.63
C ASP A 214 24.92 -3.57 -4.36
N GLN A 215 24.22 -2.98 -3.39
CA GLN A 215 24.76 -2.73 -2.05
C GLN A 215 25.22 -4.02 -1.35
N LEU A 216 24.43 -5.10 -1.47
CA LEU A 216 24.80 -6.40 -0.90
C LEU A 216 26.11 -6.94 -1.51
N LYS A 217 26.30 -6.81 -2.84
CA LYS A 217 27.56 -7.17 -3.50
C LYS A 217 28.71 -6.28 -3.03
N GLU A 218 28.52 -4.97 -3.00
CA GLU A 218 29.55 -4.02 -2.53
C GLU A 218 29.98 -4.32 -1.08
N HIS A 219 29.04 -4.66 -0.20
CA HIS A 219 29.34 -5.09 1.16
C HIS A 219 30.03 -6.47 1.21
N GLN A 220 29.65 -7.42 0.36
CA GLN A 220 30.34 -8.71 0.24
C GLN A 220 31.79 -8.55 -0.25
N ASP A 221 32.01 -7.73 -1.28
CA ASP A 221 33.33 -7.45 -1.83
C ASP A 221 34.23 -6.75 -0.80
N LYS A 222 33.71 -5.74 -0.06
CA LYS A 222 34.43 -5.10 1.06
C LYS A 222 34.78 -6.07 2.18
N VAL A 223 33.87 -6.99 2.54
CA VAL A 223 34.16 -8.03 3.54
C VAL A 223 35.23 -9.00 3.03
N LEU A 224 35.21 -9.37 1.76
CA LEU A 224 36.24 -10.21 1.14
C LEU A 224 37.60 -9.49 1.10
N GLU A 225 37.63 -8.21 0.76
CA GLU A 225 38.84 -7.37 0.73
C GLU A 225 39.44 -7.24 2.14
N LEU A 226 38.66 -6.79 3.13
CA LEU A 226 39.08 -6.73 4.53
C LEU A 226 39.56 -8.10 5.05
N SER A 227 38.90 -9.20 4.67
CA SER A 227 39.33 -10.55 5.07
C SER A 227 40.71 -10.93 4.49
N LYS A 228 41.03 -10.48 3.25
CA LYS A 228 42.34 -10.68 2.63
C LYS A 228 43.40 -9.81 3.31
N GLU A 229 43.08 -8.53 3.60
CA GLU A 229 43.95 -7.63 4.34
C GLU A 229 44.31 -8.19 5.72
N PHE A 230 43.32 -8.62 6.51
CA PHE A 230 43.56 -9.26 7.81
C PHE A 230 44.35 -10.57 7.69
N GLN A 231 44.09 -11.40 6.66
CA GLN A 231 44.90 -12.60 6.41
C GLN A 231 46.35 -12.26 6.05
N GLN A 232 46.60 -11.17 5.31
CA GLN A 232 47.94 -10.70 4.99
C GLN A 232 48.64 -10.15 6.25
N GLN A 233 47.99 -9.29 7.02
CA GLN A 233 48.53 -8.78 8.29
C GLN A 233 48.88 -9.92 9.26
N LEU A 234 48.01 -10.93 9.39
CA LEU A 234 48.28 -12.13 10.21
C LEU A 234 49.42 -12.99 9.68
N LYS A 235 49.72 -12.97 8.37
CA LYS A 235 50.92 -13.62 7.82
C LYS A 235 52.16 -12.78 8.12
N GLU A 236 52.11 -11.47 7.89
CA GLU A 236 53.23 -10.57 8.17
C GLU A 236 53.62 -10.58 9.65
N GLU A 237 52.66 -10.57 10.59
CA GLU A 237 52.94 -10.67 12.02
C GLU A 237 53.45 -12.06 12.43
N ARG A 238 53.00 -13.14 11.78
CA ARG A 238 53.61 -14.47 11.96
C ARG A 238 55.04 -14.50 11.45
N ASP A 239 55.31 -14.01 10.24
CA ASP A 239 56.65 -13.94 9.66
C ASP A 239 57.60 -13.08 10.50
N ARG A 240 57.11 -11.96 11.07
CA ARG A 240 57.85 -11.12 12.03
C ARG A 240 58.13 -11.88 13.32
N GLY A 241 57.12 -12.58 13.85
CA GLY A 241 57.22 -13.46 15.02
C GLY A 241 58.27 -14.54 14.83
N GLU A 242 58.15 -15.36 13.78
CA GLU A 242 59.08 -16.44 13.41
C GLU A 242 60.52 -15.91 13.22
N LYS A 243 60.71 -14.77 12.53
CA LYS A 243 62.04 -14.14 12.39
C LYS A 243 62.60 -13.70 13.73
N SER A 244 61.77 -13.15 14.61
CA SER A 244 62.19 -12.74 15.95
C SER A 244 62.54 -13.93 16.85
N GLU A 245 61.76 -15.02 16.77
CA GLU A 245 62.01 -16.27 17.48
C GLU A 245 63.29 -16.94 16.99
N GLN A 246 63.48 -17.07 15.67
CA GLN A 246 64.73 -17.55 15.06
C GLN A 246 65.94 -16.73 15.49
N HIS A 247 65.81 -15.40 15.55
CA HIS A 247 66.86 -14.51 16.03
C HIS A 247 67.17 -14.75 17.53
N TRP A 248 66.15 -14.85 18.39
CA TRP A 248 66.35 -15.14 19.81
C TRP A 248 66.92 -16.54 20.06
N LEU A 249 66.51 -17.55 19.29
CA LEU A 249 67.09 -18.89 19.33
C LEU A 249 68.57 -18.87 18.91
N ALA A 250 68.91 -18.17 17.82
CA ALA A 250 70.30 -18.02 17.39
C ALA A 250 71.16 -17.26 18.42
N GLN A 251 70.62 -16.23 19.08
CA GLN A 251 71.30 -15.56 20.19
C GLN A 251 71.46 -16.48 21.40
N LEU A 252 70.42 -17.23 21.78
CA LEU A 252 70.46 -18.18 22.89
C LEU A 252 71.49 -19.29 22.64
N ASP A 253 71.57 -19.82 21.42
CA ASP A 253 72.57 -20.82 21.05
C ASP A 253 73.99 -20.23 20.99
N SER A 254 74.15 -18.97 20.59
CA SER A 254 75.42 -18.23 20.71
C SER A 254 75.86 -18.07 22.17
N GLU A 255 74.96 -17.64 23.06
CA GLU A 255 75.25 -17.53 24.50
C GLU A 255 75.49 -18.90 25.15
N ARG A 256 74.79 -19.96 24.72
CA ARG A 256 75.09 -21.34 25.13
C ARG A 256 76.46 -21.81 24.67
N GLN A 257 76.87 -21.48 23.44
CA GLN A 257 78.21 -21.79 22.94
C GLN A 257 79.29 -21.04 23.73
N LYS A 258 79.10 -19.75 24.02
CA LYS A 258 80.00 -18.96 24.87
C LYS A 258 80.05 -19.53 26.30
N ALA A 259 78.92 -19.86 26.91
CA ALA A 259 78.86 -20.48 28.23
C ALA A 259 79.57 -21.84 28.26
N LYS A 260 79.43 -22.64 27.20
CA LYS A 260 80.15 -23.91 27.04
C LYS A 260 81.66 -23.66 26.94
N GLN A 261 82.11 -22.77 26.06
CA GLN A 261 83.52 -22.39 25.92
C GLN A 261 84.11 -21.86 27.24
N LEU A 262 83.37 -21.01 27.97
CA LEU A 262 83.78 -20.55 29.30
C LEU A 262 83.84 -21.68 30.32
N SER A 263 82.94 -22.66 30.27
CA SER A 263 83.01 -23.85 31.14
C SER A 263 84.19 -24.76 30.80
N GLU A 264 84.52 -24.92 29.52
CA GLU A 264 85.68 -25.67 29.04
C GLU A 264 86.97 -24.96 29.46
N LEU A 265 87.08 -23.64 29.25
CA LEU A 265 88.21 -22.82 29.71
C LEU A 265 88.38 -22.84 31.23
N LEU A 266 87.29 -22.72 32.00
CA LEU A 266 87.32 -22.78 33.46
C LEU A 266 87.66 -24.20 33.98
N SER A 267 87.30 -25.24 33.24
CA SER A 267 87.75 -26.61 33.54
C SER A 267 89.25 -26.78 33.27
N ALA A 268 89.74 -26.24 32.16
CA ALA A 268 91.17 -26.23 31.82
C ALA A 268 91.99 -25.36 32.80
N GLU A 269 91.44 -24.24 33.27
CA GLU A 269 92.07 -23.41 34.31
C GLU A 269 92.11 -24.15 35.66
N LYS A 270 91.04 -24.86 36.04
CA LYS A 270 91.08 -25.72 37.23
C LYS A 270 92.11 -26.84 37.10
N GLU A 271 92.25 -27.45 35.93
CA GLU A 271 93.32 -28.42 35.67
C GLU A 271 94.71 -27.81 35.75
N THR A 272 94.95 -26.61 35.18
CA THR A 272 96.27 -25.96 35.26
C THR A 272 96.57 -25.48 36.68
N GLN A 273 95.58 -24.96 37.41
CA GLN A 273 95.70 -24.66 38.84
C GLN A 273 96.04 -25.91 39.65
N GLN A 274 95.36 -27.05 39.43
CA GLN A 274 95.69 -28.33 40.07
C GLN A 274 97.12 -28.80 39.73
N LYS A 275 97.54 -28.68 38.46
CA LYS A 275 98.92 -28.99 38.03
C LYS A 275 99.94 -28.05 38.71
N VAL A 276 99.63 -26.77 38.86
CA VAL A 276 100.47 -25.80 39.58
C VAL A 276 100.53 -26.11 41.08
N TYR A 277 99.42 -26.45 41.74
CA TYR A 277 99.41 -26.89 43.14
C TYR A 277 100.25 -28.17 43.34
N ALA A 278 100.08 -29.17 42.47
CA ALA A 278 100.87 -30.41 42.53
C ALA A 278 102.37 -30.16 42.29
N LEU A 279 102.73 -29.28 41.36
CA LEU A 279 104.12 -28.85 41.14
C LEU A 279 104.66 -28.06 42.35
N MET A 280 103.86 -27.20 42.96
CA MET A 280 104.23 -26.43 44.16
C MET A 280 104.45 -27.34 45.37
N GLU A 281 103.66 -28.40 45.51
CA GLU A 281 103.80 -29.43 46.55
C GLU A 281 105.03 -30.32 46.30
N LEU A 282 105.30 -30.68 45.04
CA LEU A 282 106.54 -31.34 44.62
C LEU A 282 107.78 -30.45 44.86
N LEU A 283 107.67 -29.14 44.64
CA LEU A 283 108.75 -28.19 44.94
C LEU A 283 108.95 -28.01 46.45
N LYS A 284 107.89 -27.97 47.26
CA LYS A 284 107.99 -27.96 48.74
C LYS A 284 108.72 -29.19 49.26
N THR A 285 108.28 -30.39 48.85
CA THR A 285 108.94 -31.65 49.25
C THR A 285 110.38 -31.74 48.73
N ARG A 286 110.68 -31.21 47.54
CA ARG A 286 112.07 -31.07 47.04
C ARG A 286 112.90 -30.11 47.89
N LEU A 287 112.34 -28.99 48.33
CA LEU A 287 113.00 -28.02 49.22
C LEU A 287 113.23 -28.61 50.61
N GLU A 288 112.27 -29.36 51.16
CA GLU A 288 112.45 -30.11 52.42
C GLU A 288 113.54 -31.17 52.29
N GLN A 289 113.59 -31.90 51.17
CA GLN A 289 114.69 -32.84 50.88
C GLN A 289 116.04 -32.14 50.80
N ILE A 290 116.13 -30.99 50.11
CA ILE A 290 117.36 -30.19 50.03
C ILE A 290 117.75 -29.64 51.40
N ASN A 291 116.80 -29.16 52.20
CA ASN A 291 117.07 -28.62 53.53
C ASN A 291 117.52 -29.72 54.51
N ASN A 292 116.92 -30.91 54.43
CA ASN A 292 117.37 -32.10 55.18
C ASN A 292 118.73 -32.64 54.68
N GLN A 293 119.07 -32.45 53.40
CA GLN A 293 120.42 -32.71 52.90
C GLN A 293 121.42 -31.66 53.42
N GLN A 294 121.04 -30.38 53.46
CA GLN A 294 121.86 -29.32 54.02
C GLN A 294 122.06 -29.49 55.54
N SER A 295 121.04 -29.91 56.29
CA SER A 295 121.19 -30.18 57.73
C SER A 295 122.15 -31.35 57.98
N LYS A 296 122.03 -32.45 57.22
CA LYS A 296 122.97 -33.59 57.31
C LYS A 296 124.40 -33.21 56.92
N LEU A 297 124.58 -32.40 55.89
CA LEU A 297 125.90 -31.88 55.51
C LEU A 297 126.44 -30.91 56.58
N ALA A 298 125.58 -30.10 57.21
CA ALA A 298 125.97 -29.24 58.31
C ALA A 298 126.35 -30.04 59.56
N GLU A 299 125.61 -31.10 59.90
CA GLU A 299 125.93 -32.06 60.96
C GLU A 299 127.30 -32.70 60.69
N GLN A 300 127.53 -33.25 59.49
CA GLN A 300 128.82 -33.80 59.07
C GLN A 300 129.96 -32.77 59.14
N ILE A 301 129.71 -31.51 58.76
CA ILE A 301 130.70 -30.42 58.90
C ILE A 301 130.95 -30.09 60.38
N THR A 302 129.95 -30.15 61.25
CA THR A 302 130.14 -29.95 62.70
C THR A 302 130.86 -31.13 63.36
N GLU A 303 130.57 -32.37 62.97
CA GLU A 303 131.28 -33.57 63.40
C GLU A 303 132.75 -33.51 62.96
N GLN A 304 133.03 -33.16 61.69
CA GLN A 304 134.40 -32.96 61.20
C GLN A 304 135.11 -31.82 61.94
N LYS A 305 134.42 -30.70 62.21
CA LYS A 305 135.00 -29.61 63.02
C LYS A 305 135.29 -30.03 64.46
N GLN A 306 134.41 -30.82 65.08
CA GLN A 306 134.61 -31.35 66.43
C GLN A 306 135.77 -32.35 66.48
N ALA A 307 135.85 -33.26 65.50
CA ALA A 307 136.99 -34.17 65.34
C ALA A 307 138.31 -33.40 65.20
N ILE A 308 138.40 -32.46 64.24
CA ILE A 308 139.58 -31.61 64.04
C ILE A 308 139.92 -30.79 65.30
N SER A 309 138.93 -30.28 66.05
CA SER A 309 139.21 -29.58 67.31
C SER A 309 139.74 -30.52 68.40
N SER A 310 139.25 -31.75 68.48
CA SER A 310 139.75 -32.74 69.44
C SER A 310 141.16 -33.22 69.10
N GLU A 311 141.48 -33.39 67.81
CA GLU A 311 142.83 -33.67 67.32
C GLU A 311 143.78 -32.50 67.64
N LEU A 312 143.34 -31.25 67.45
CA LEU A 312 144.11 -30.05 67.82
C LEU A 312 144.31 -29.87 69.33
N GLU A 313 143.37 -30.33 70.16
CA GLU A 313 143.50 -30.30 71.63
C GLU A 313 144.45 -31.40 72.14
N GLN A 314 144.38 -32.61 71.57
CA GLN A 314 145.36 -33.66 71.82
C GLN A 314 146.77 -33.22 71.42
N TYR A 315 146.94 -32.67 70.21
CA TYR A 315 148.25 -32.18 69.74
C TYR A 315 148.82 -31.04 70.61
N LYS A 316 147.96 -30.22 71.24
CA LYS A 316 148.37 -29.19 72.21
C LYS A 316 148.80 -29.81 73.54
N GLN A 317 148.07 -30.80 74.06
CA GLN A 317 148.45 -31.49 75.30
C GLN A 317 149.78 -32.24 75.16
N ASP A 318 149.98 -32.97 74.06
CA ASP A 318 151.23 -33.70 73.79
C ASP A 318 152.43 -32.76 73.69
N SER A 319 152.25 -31.62 73.01
CA SER A 319 153.26 -30.55 72.90
C SER A 319 153.60 -29.91 74.25
N GLN A 320 152.61 -29.68 75.12
CA GLN A 320 152.83 -29.14 76.47
C GLN A 320 153.57 -30.13 77.37
N GLN A 321 153.21 -31.42 77.34
CA GLN A 321 153.88 -32.46 78.13
C GLN A 321 155.34 -32.68 77.68
N ALA A 322 155.62 -32.61 76.38
CA ALA A 322 156.99 -32.69 75.86
C ALA A 322 157.87 -31.52 76.37
N LEU A 323 157.31 -30.32 76.49
CA LEU A 323 158.02 -29.13 76.96
C LEU A 323 158.37 -29.22 78.46
N GLU A 324 157.44 -29.70 79.30
CA GLU A 324 157.71 -29.91 80.73
C GLU A 324 158.79 -30.98 80.97
N GLN A 325 158.80 -32.05 80.19
CA GLN A 325 159.82 -33.09 80.28
C GLN A 325 161.23 -32.58 79.93
N GLN A 326 161.37 -31.71 78.92
CA GLN A 326 162.65 -31.07 78.61
C GLN A 326 163.14 -30.16 79.75
N LEU A 327 162.25 -29.38 80.36
CA LEU A 327 162.60 -28.44 81.43
C LEU A 327 163.10 -29.17 82.69
N GLN A 328 162.47 -30.30 83.05
CA GLN A 328 162.89 -31.12 84.19
C GLN A 328 164.27 -31.78 83.97
N GLN A 329 164.61 -32.19 82.75
CA GLN A 329 165.92 -32.77 82.44
C GLN A 329 167.06 -31.74 82.56
N GLN A 330 166.84 -30.49 82.15
CA GLN A 330 167.85 -29.44 82.25
C GLN A 330 168.17 -29.07 83.71
N LEU A 331 167.16 -28.98 84.59
CA LEU A 331 167.37 -28.68 86.01
C LEU A 331 168.22 -29.75 86.73
N GLN A 332 168.02 -31.03 86.38
CA GLN A 332 168.77 -32.14 86.99
C GLN A 332 170.25 -32.20 86.55
N GLN A 333 170.61 -31.61 85.40
CA GLN A 333 171.99 -31.55 84.95
C GLN A 333 172.78 -30.45 85.66
N GLN A 334 172.18 -29.28 85.88
CA GLN A 334 172.85 -28.16 86.56
C GLN A 334 173.20 -28.49 88.02
N LEU A 335 172.28 -29.09 88.77
CA LEU A 335 172.50 -29.52 90.16
C LEU A 335 173.62 -30.57 90.33
N LYS A 336 174.03 -31.28 89.27
CA LYS A 336 175.13 -32.26 89.31
C LYS A 336 176.51 -31.64 89.08
N GLN A 337 176.60 -30.46 88.47
CA GLN A 337 177.90 -29.81 88.21
C GLN A 337 178.40 -29.03 89.43
N GLU A 338 177.53 -28.29 90.12
CA GLU A 338 177.94 -27.45 91.27
C GLU A 338 178.42 -28.25 92.51
N LEU A 339 177.92 -29.48 92.69
CA LEU A 339 178.36 -30.36 93.78
C LEU A 339 179.74 -31.01 93.55
N GLY A 340 180.26 -30.97 92.33
CA GLY A 340 181.59 -31.50 92.01
C GLY A 340 182.73 -30.61 92.49
N GLU A 341 182.64 -29.31 92.22
CA GLU A 341 183.76 -28.36 92.37
C GLU A 341 184.10 -28.04 93.84
N ILE A 342 183.11 -28.11 94.74
CA ILE A 342 183.29 -27.87 96.19
C ILE A 342 184.07 -29.02 96.87
N SER A 343 184.06 -30.23 96.28
CA SER A 343 184.71 -31.42 96.89
C SER A 343 186.24 -31.45 96.77
N ALA A 344 186.83 -30.63 95.89
CA ALA A 344 188.25 -30.67 95.56
C ALA A 344 189.15 -29.74 96.41
N GLN A 345 188.59 -28.82 97.21
CA GLN A 345 189.37 -27.77 97.88
C GLN A 345 189.82 -28.08 99.33
N LEU A 346 189.52 -29.25 99.90
CA LEU A 346 189.73 -29.51 101.35
C LEU A 346 190.52 -30.78 101.73
N GLN A 347 191.45 -31.24 100.89
CA GLN A 347 192.56 -32.14 101.30
C GLN A 347 193.82 -31.85 100.46
N LYS A 348 195.07 -31.77 100.96
CA LYS A 348 195.65 -31.85 102.32
C LYS A 348 197.13 -31.41 102.28
N LEU A 349 197.68 -30.94 103.40
CA LEU A 349 199.12 -31.02 103.72
C LEU A 349 199.31 -31.62 105.13
N THR A 350 199.52 -32.96 105.19
CA THR A 350 200.47 -33.73 106.07
C THR A 350 200.41 -33.63 107.63
N PRO A 351 201.09 -34.49 108.42
CA PRO A 351 201.31 -35.96 108.41
C PRO A 351 200.83 -36.61 109.78
N PRO A 352 201.53 -37.56 110.46
CA PRO A 352 201.60 -39.04 110.30
C PRO A 352 200.94 -39.88 111.44
N SER A 353 201.19 -41.21 111.46
CA SER A 353 201.07 -42.17 112.59
C SER A 353 199.75 -42.92 112.90
N SER A 354 199.61 -44.11 112.30
CA SER A 354 199.51 -45.44 112.94
C SER A 354 198.39 -45.86 113.96
N THR A 355 197.63 -46.89 113.55
CA THR A 355 197.20 -48.12 114.29
C THR A 355 195.87 -48.23 115.12
N ILE A 356 195.15 -49.35 114.86
CA ILE A 356 194.22 -50.17 115.70
C ILE A 356 192.66 -50.01 115.58
N TRP A 357 192.07 -50.96 114.83
CA TRP A 357 190.84 -51.80 115.03
C TRP A 357 189.45 -51.27 115.46
N GLY A 358 188.40 -51.76 114.76
CA GLY A 358 187.21 -52.39 115.40
C GLY A 358 185.81 -52.37 114.73
N VAL A 359 185.37 -53.51 114.15
CA VAL A 359 183.95 -54.04 114.03
C VAL A 359 182.93 -53.21 113.17
N ASN A 360 182.28 -53.66 112.07
CA ASN A 360 181.25 -54.71 111.76
C ASN A 360 179.82 -54.42 112.32
N TRP A 361 178.64 -54.74 111.72
CA TRP A 361 178.20 -55.75 110.72
C TRP A 361 177.01 -55.32 109.80
N GLN A 362 177.00 -55.84 108.55
CA GLN A 362 175.93 -56.44 107.68
C GLN A 362 174.41 -56.09 107.64
N ASP A 363 173.87 -56.33 106.43
CA ASP A 363 172.53 -56.74 105.95
C ASP A 363 171.26 -55.85 106.12
N ILE A 364 170.64 -55.47 104.99
CA ILE A 364 169.50 -56.16 104.32
C ILE A 364 169.36 -55.60 102.89
N SER A 365 168.90 -56.43 101.95
CA SER A 365 168.96 -56.31 100.47
C SER A 365 168.12 -55.20 99.82
#